data_AF-A0A6L4Z2J8-F1
#
_entry.id   AF-A0A6L4Z2J8-F1
#
_cell.length_a   1.000
_cell.length_b   1.000
_cell.length_c   1.000
_cell.angle_alpha   90.00
_cell.angle_beta   90.00
_cell.angle_gamma   90.00
#
_symmetry.space_group_name_H-M   'P 1'
#
loop_
_entity.id
_entity.type
_entity.pdbx_description
1 polymer ?
#
loop_
_entity_poly.entity_id
_entity_poly.type
_entity_poly.pdbx_seq_one_letter_code
_entity_poly.pdbx_strand_id
1 'polypeptide(L)'
;MKIKPSFLFLLLFFLAFSAFAQTPFPQSRDINKEKPLWQQLEKTAPNEIETFKQATEALDKNDYETAIKLYTQVVEKAPKFDAAMRRLGFAYAAIGK
;
A
#
# COMPACT_ATOMS: atom_id res chain seq x y z
N MET A 1 26.41 9.59 -43.04
CA MET A 1 27.00 9.40 -41.69
C MET A 1 26.91 7.92 -41.34
N LYS A 2 28.02 7.16 -41.34
CA LYS A 2 28.00 5.70 -41.10
C LYS A 2 28.13 5.44 -39.60
N ILE A 3 27.05 4.99 -38.96
CA ILE A 3 27.04 4.61 -37.55
C ILE A 3 27.88 3.33 -37.40
N LYS A 4 28.90 3.36 -36.52
CA LYS A 4 29.76 2.19 -36.27
C LYS A 4 28.98 1.14 -35.46
N PRO A 5 29.09 -0.16 -35.77
CA PRO A 5 28.32 -1.22 -35.10
C PRO A 5 28.64 -1.33 -33.60
N SER A 6 29.80 -0.86 -33.15
CA SER A 6 30.16 -0.74 -31.73
C SER A 6 29.33 0.31 -30.97
N PHE A 7 28.81 1.34 -31.64
CA PHE A 7 27.94 2.35 -31.04
C PHE A 7 26.49 1.84 -30.93
N LEU A 8 26.05 1.00 -31.87
CA LEU A 8 24.74 0.34 -31.82
C LEU A 8 24.65 -0.64 -30.64
N PHE A 9 25.75 -1.34 -30.33
CA PHE A 9 25.84 -2.24 -29.18
C PHE A 9 25.84 -1.52 -27.83
N LEU A 10 26.47 -0.34 -27.74
CA LEU A 10 26.48 0.48 -26.53
C LEU A 10 25.09 1.09 -26.24
N LEU A 11 24.33 1.45 -27.29
CA LEU A 11 22.98 1.99 -27.19
C LEU A 11 21.96 0.93 -26.73
N LEU A 12 22.11 -0.31 -27.18
CA LEU A 12 21.27 -1.44 -26.75
C LEU A 12 21.50 -1.84 -25.28
N PHE A 13 22.70 -1.64 -24.77
CA PHE A 13 23.01 -1.91 -23.35
C PHE A 13 22.36 -0.88 -22.40
N PHE A 14 22.13 0.36 -22.86
CA PHE A 14 21.45 1.40 -22.08
C PHE A 14 19.92 1.23 -22.02
N LEU A 15 19.31 0.61 -23.04
CA LEU A 15 17.86 0.37 -23.10
C LEU A 15 17.39 -0.84 -22.28
N ALA A 16 18.29 -1.74 -21.89
CA ALA A 16 17.94 -2.93 -21.11
C ALA A 16 17.86 -2.69 -19.58
N PHE A 17 18.38 -1.57 -19.07
CA PHE A 17 18.41 -1.29 -17.63
C PHE A 17 17.14 -0.61 -17.11
N SER A 18 16.30 -0.05 -17.99
CA SER A 18 15.04 0.59 -17.61
C SER A 18 13.89 -0.38 -17.34
N ALA A 19 14.07 -1.68 -17.60
CA ALA A 19 13.00 -2.67 -17.44
C ALA A 19 12.96 -3.39 -16.08
N PHE A 20 13.98 -3.21 -15.22
CA PHE A 20 14.05 -3.89 -13.92
C PHE A 20 13.62 -3.04 -12.71
N ALA A 21 13.20 -1.79 -12.92
CA ALA A 21 12.87 -0.87 -11.83
C ALA A 21 11.43 -1.00 -11.29
N GLN A 22 10.59 -1.86 -11.86
CA GLN A 22 9.17 -1.94 -11.50
C GLN A 22 8.66 -3.37 -11.33
N THR A 23 9.39 -4.22 -10.61
CA THR A 23 8.67 -5.25 -9.85
C THR A 23 8.27 -4.61 -8.52
N PRO A 24 6.98 -4.33 -8.28
CA PRO A 24 6.54 -4.00 -6.93
C PRO A 24 6.75 -5.28 -6.13
N PHE A 25 7.89 -5.39 -5.45
CA PHE A 25 7.97 -6.32 -4.34
C PHE A 25 6.86 -5.88 -3.39
N PRO A 26 5.85 -6.73 -3.08
CA PRO A 26 4.98 -6.42 -1.97
C PRO A 26 5.90 -6.31 -0.75
N GLN A 27 6.14 -5.08 -0.31
CA GLN A 27 6.81 -4.83 0.95
C GLN A 27 5.88 -5.43 2.00
N SER A 28 6.21 -6.64 2.44
CA SER A 28 5.44 -7.34 3.46
C SER A 28 5.30 -6.40 4.64
N ARG A 29 4.05 -6.16 5.04
CA ARG A 29 3.72 -5.22 6.11
C ARG A 29 4.53 -5.57 7.37
N ASP A 30 5.24 -4.59 7.93
CA ASP A 30 6.02 -4.81 9.15
C ASP A 30 5.10 -5.08 10.35
N ILE A 31 4.98 -6.36 10.69
CA ILE A 31 4.10 -6.85 11.75
C ILE A 31 4.45 -6.23 13.11
N ASN A 32 5.71 -5.87 13.35
CA ASN A 32 6.10 -5.25 14.62
C ASN A 32 5.52 -3.83 14.76
N LYS A 33 5.30 -3.14 13.62
CA LYS A 33 4.61 -1.84 13.60
C LYS A 33 3.08 -1.98 13.66
N GLU A 34 2.52 -3.07 13.14
CA GLU A 34 1.07 -3.30 13.18
C GLU A 34 0.56 -3.79 14.54
N LYS A 35 1.32 -4.65 15.23
CA LYS A 35 0.96 -5.19 16.56
C LYS A 35 0.43 -4.14 17.55
N PRO A 36 1.12 -3.00 17.79
CA PRO A 36 0.60 -2.00 18.73
C PRO A 36 -0.71 -1.36 18.26
N LEU A 37 -0.93 -1.25 16.94
CA LEU A 37 -2.19 -0.74 16.39
C LEU A 37 -3.33 -1.72 16.65
N TRP A 38 -3.08 -3.02 16.48
CA TRP A 38 -4.07 -4.06 16.80
C TRP A 38 -4.41 -4.07 18.28
N GLN A 39 -3.42 -3.93 19.17
CA GLN A 39 -3.65 -3.83 20.61
C GLN A 39 -4.46 -2.58 21.00
N GLN A 40 -4.25 -1.45 20.30
CA GLN A 40 -5.06 -0.25 20.51
C GLN A 40 -6.50 -0.47 20.05
N LEU A 41 -6.70 -1.07 18.88
CA LEU A 41 -8.01 -1.38 18.35
C LEU A 41 -8.74 -2.40 19.22
N GLU A 42 -8.05 -3.43 19.70
CA GLU A 42 -8.60 -4.48 20.57
C GLU A 42 -9.27 -3.93 21.83
N LYS A 43 -8.70 -2.87 22.41
CA LYS A 43 -9.24 -2.20 23.60
C LYS A 43 -10.58 -1.49 23.35
N THR A 44 -10.93 -1.20 22.10
CA THR A 44 -12.09 -0.37 21.76
C THR A 44 -13.11 -1.11 20.89
N ALA A 45 -12.64 -1.84 19.88
CA ALA A 45 -13.45 -2.63 18.95
C ALA A 45 -12.72 -3.94 18.61
N PRO A 46 -12.70 -4.93 19.53
CA PRO A 46 -11.96 -6.18 19.33
C PRO A 46 -12.44 -6.99 18.12
N ASN A 47 -13.71 -6.89 17.77
CA ASN A 47 -14.28 -7.58 16.61
C ASN A 47 -13.83 -6.97 15.27
N GLU A 48 -13.22 -5.78 15.27
CA GLU A 48 -12.80 -5.07 14.06
C GLU A 48 -11.32 -5.27 13.71
N ILE A 49 -10.58 -6.05 14.51
CA ILE A 49 -9.16 -6.32 14.25
C ILE A 49 -8.98 -6.96 12.86
N GLU A 50 -9.84 -7.92 12.53
CA GLU A 50 -9.77 -8.62 11.25
C GLU A 50 -10.17 -7.70 10.09
N THR A 51 -11.25 -6.92 10.24
CA THR A 51 -11.65 -5.88 9.26
C THR A 51 -10.50 -4.90 9.00
N PHE A 52 -9.80 -4.45 10.04
CA PHE A 52 -8.66 -3.54 9.92
C PHE A 52 -7.46 -4.18 9.22
N LYS A 53 -7.17 -5.47 9.47
CA LYS A 53 -6.11 -6.20 8.76
C LYS A 53 -6.43 -6.34 7.28
N GLN A 54 -7.65 -6.74 6.94
CA GLN A 54 -8.11 -6.87 5.56
C GLN A 54 -8.08 -5.53 4.83
N ALA A 55 -8.50 -4.44 5.48
CA ALA A 55 -8.39 -3.09 4.93
C ALA A 55 -6.93 -2.71 4.63
N THR A 56 -6.01 -3.09 5.52
CA THR A 56 -4.57 -2.83 5.39
C THR A 56 -3.95 -3.65 4.26
N GLU A 57 -4.35 -4.91 4.12
CA GLU A 57 -3.93 -5.74 2.99
C GLU A 57 -4.45 -5.21 1.65
N ALA A 58 -5.72 -4.76 1.60
CA ALA A 58 -6.28 -4.12 0.42
C ALA A 58 -5.48 -2.86 0.05
N LEU A 59 -5.15 -2.03 1.04
CA LEU A 59 -4.31 -0.85 0.85
C LEU A 59 -2.92 -1.20 0.31
N ASP A 60 -2.28 -2.25 0.86
CA ASP A 60 -0.97 -2.73 0.40
C ASP A 60 -0.99 -3.26 -1.05
N LYS A 61 -2.16 -3.72 -1.51
CA LYS A 61 -2.40 -4.16 -2.90
C LYS A 61 -2.87 -3.03 -3.82
N ASN A 62 -2.94 -1.78 -3.33
CA ASN A 62 -3.52 -0.63 -4.02
C ASN A 62 -5.02 -0.81 -4.38
N ASP A 63 -5.73 -1.73 -3.73
CA ASP A 63 -7.19 -1.85 -3.82
C ASP A 63 -7.83 -0.81 -2.90
N TYR A 64 -7.80 0.44 -3.36
CA TYR A 64 -8.21 1.58 -2.56
C TYR A 64 -9.73 1.59 -2.30
N GLU A 65 -10.57 1.12 -3.23
CA GLU A 65 -12.01 1.06 -2.98
C GLU A 65 -12.35 0.07 -1.86
N THR A 66 -11.75 -1.12 -1.86
CA THR A 66 -11.94 -2.09 -0.77
C THR A 66 -11.37 -1.56 0.54
N ALA A 67 -10.19 -0.95 0.51
CA ALA A 67 -9.58 -0.34 1.69
C ALA A 67 -10.49 0.75 2.29
N ILE A 68 -11.06 1.64 1.47
CA ILE A 68 -12.00 2.68 1.90
C ILE A 68 -13.21 2.06 2.58
N LYS A 69 -13.85 1.07 1.94
CA LYS A 69 -15.05 0.42 2.48
C LYS A 69 -14.75 -0.19 3.86
N LEU A 70 -13.68 -0.94 3.99
CA LEU A 70 -13.34 -1.65 5.22
C LEU A 70 -12.85 -0.69 6.32
N TYR A 71 -12.00 0.28 6.00
CA TYR A 71 -11.59 1.29 7.00
C TYR A 71 -12.77 2.14 7.48
N THR A 72 -13.75 2.43 6.61
CA THR A 72 -14.97 3.14 7.03
C THR A 72 -15.70 2.35 8.11
N GLN A 73 -15.86 1.03 7.95
CA GLN A 73 -16.45 0.16 8.98
C GLN A 73 -15.67 0.23 10.30
N VAL A 74 -14.33 0.16 10.24
CA VAL A 74 -13.50 0.28 11.44
C VAL A 74 -13.68 1.63 12.12
N VAL A 75 -13.74 2.74 11.36
CA VAL A 75 -13.95 4.09 11.91
C VAL A 75 -15.36 4.26 12.50
N GLU A 76 -16.39 3.64 11.93
CA GLU A 76 -17.75 3.65 12.51
C GLU A 76 -17.80 2.99 13.89
N LYS A 77 -17.04 1.91 14.11
CA LYS A 77 -16.99 1.18 15.39
C LYS A 77 -15.96 1.74 16.36
N ALA A 78 -14.86 2.29 15.86
CA ALA A 78 -13.76 2.86 16.63
C ALA A 78 -13.43 4.28 16.11
N PRO A 79 -14.32 5.27 16.32
CA PRO A 79 -14.19 6.61 15.72
C PRO A 79 -12.99 7.43 16.23
N LYS A 80 -12.31 6.95 17.28
CA LYS A 80 -11.08 7.56 17.83
C LYS A 80 -9.82 6.75 17.47
N PHE A 81 -9.91 5.79 16.57
CA PHE A 81 -8.77 4.97 16.16
C PHE A 81 -8.03 5.64 15.01
N ASP A 82 -7.06 6.48 15.36
CA ASP A 82 -6.35 7.33 14.40
C ASP A 82 -5.70 6.57 13.24
N ALA A 83 -5.27 5.32 13.45
CA ALA A 83 -4.63 4.54 12.41
C ALA A 83 -5.59 4.20 11.26
N ALA A 84 -6.84 3.84 11.56
CA ALA A 84 -7.86 3.62 10.53
C ALA A 84 -8.21 4.94 9.83
N MET A 85 -8.37 6.04 10.57
CA MET A 85 -8.67 7.35 9.98
C MET A 85 -7.57 7.84 9.03
N ARG A 86 -6.29 7.75 9.43
CA ARG A 86 -5.17 8.16 8.57
C ARG A 86 -5.09 7.32 7.30
N ARG A 87 -5.26 5.99 7.42
CA ARG A 87 -5.19 5.08 6.25
C ARG A 87 -6.39 5.24 5.33
N LEU A 88 -7.58 5.50 5.88
CA LEU A 88 -8.75 5.88 5.12
C LEU A 88 -8.52 7.18 4.33
N GLY A 89 -7.98 8.21 4.98
CA GLY A 89 -7.62 9.47 4.33
C GLY A 89 -6.58 9.29 3.22
N PHE A 90 -5.57 8.46 3.45
CA PHE A 90 -4.61 8.09 2.41
C PHE A 90 -5.29 7.40 1.21
N ALA A 91 -6.20 6.45 1.46
CA ALA A 91 -6.90 5.74 0.40
C ALA A 91 -7.81 6.69 -0.42
N TYR A 92 -8.51 7.62 0.23
CA TYR A 92 -9.28 8.67 -0.47
C TYR A 92 -8.39 9.57 -1.32
N ALA A 93 -7.28 10.05 -0.75
CA ALA A 93 -6.32 10.88 -1.47
C ALA A 93 -5.73 10.15 -2.69
N ALA A 94 -5.47 8.84 -2.58
CA ALA A 94 -4.96 8.02 -3.68
C ALA A 94 -5.92 7.92 -4.87
N ILE A 95 -7.23 8.02 -4.64
CA ILE A 95 -8.26 8.05 -5.70
C ILE A 95 -8.77 9.45 -6.02
N GLY A 96 -8.14 10.50 -5.48
CA GLY A 96 -8.47 11.90 -5.76
C GLY A 96 -9.77 12.39 -5.12
N LYS A 97 -10.14 11.87 -3.95
CA LYS A 97 -11.32 12.28 -3.17
C LYS A 97 -10.94 12.91 -1.84
#